data_AF-A0A530BM13-F1
#
_entry.id   AF-A0A530BM13-F1
#
_cell.length_a   1.000
_cell.length_b   1.000
_cell.length_c   1.000
_cell.angle_alpha   90.00
_cell.angle_beta   90.00
_cell.angle_gamma   90.00
#
_symmetry.space_group_name_H-M   'P 1'
#
loop_
_entity.id
_entity.type
_entity.pdbx_description
1 polymer ?
#
loop_
_entity_poly.entity_id
_entity_poly.type
_entity_poly.pdbx_seq_one_letter_code
_entity_poly.pdbx_strand_id
1 'polypeptide(L)'
;METVARSQPATGADAAPKDATLIYRQSRWTRLTHWLWAFSLFFMLLSGLQIFNARPQLYIGKESGFGYNNTILQIGAENTDNGPRGFTEIFGHRFDTTGVLGWSGPPGQETPRAFPSWATIPSYYDLGTARVVHFFFAWVLSATLLVWLIAGLVNGHIRRDLAPRVEDLRKLPHDIVDHAKLKFHHTRDYNTLQKMAYGGVLFVLLPLMIVTGLAMSPSMNSV
;
A
#
# COMPACT_ATOMS: atom_id res chain seq x y z
N MET A 1 -12.20 -85.30 8.81
CA MET A 1 -12.52 -84.27 9.81
C MET A 1 -11.36 -83.29 9.82
N GLU A 2 -11.65 -82.02 10.15
CA GLU A 2 -10.87 -80.78 9.94
C GLU A 2 -11.09 -80.11 8.56
N THR A 3 -11.53 -78.84 8.40
CA THR A 3 -12.03 -77.78 9.30
C THR A 3 -12.69 -76.68 8.42
N VAL A 4 -13.87 -76.22 8.82
CA VAL A 4 -14.40 -74.83 8.86
C VAL A 4 -14.24 -73.84 7.68
N ALA A 5 -15.42 -73.35 7.24
CA ALA A 5 -15.84 -72.00 6.83
C ALA A 5 -14.86 -70.99 6.18
N ARG A 6 -15.34 -70.34 5.11
CA ARG A 6 -14.97 -68.96 4.79
C ARG A 6 -16.17 -68.17 4.27
N SER A 7 -16.64 -67.26 5.11
CA SER A 7 -17.44 -66.09 4.76
C SER A 7 -16.63 -65.17 3.82
N GLN A 8 -17.29 -64.62 2.80
CA GLN A 8 -16.81 -63.45 2.07
C GLN A 8 -17.64 -62.22 2.49
N PRO A 9 -17.00 -61.08 2.80
CA PRO A 9 -17.68 -59.83 3.06
C PRO A 9 -17.84 -59.01 1.77
N ALA A 10 -18.98 -58.36 1.62
CA ALA A 10 -19.11 -57.24 0.68
C ALA A 10 -19.98 -56.17 1.32
N THR A 11 -19.37 -55.34 2.16
CA THR A 11 -19.88 -54.01 2.47
C THR A 11 -18.82 -53.01 2.07
N GLY A 12 -19.08 -52.29 0.98
CA GLY A 12 -18.35 -51.09 0.63
C GLY A 12 -18.46 -50.10 1.77
N ALA A 13 -17.34 -49.83 2.42
CA ALA A 13 -17.23 -48.71 3.34
C ALA A 13 -17.01 -47.46 2.49
N ASP A 14 -18.08 -46.70 2.29
CA ASP A 14 -18.01 -45.29 1.90
C ASP A 14 -17.03 -44.58 2.84
N ALA A 15 -15.90 -44.14 2.29
CA ALA A 15 -14.95 -43.32 3.01
C ALA A 15 -15.59 -41.96 3.27
N ALA A 16 -15.97 -41.71 4.53
CA ALA A 16 -16.47 -40.42 4.97
C ALA A 16 -15.49 -39.28 4.56
N PRO A 17 -15.99 -38.15 4.05
CA PRO A 17 -15.13 -37.04 3.66
C PRO A 17 -14.39 -36.52 4.90
N LYS A 18 -13.05 -36.40 4.80
CA LYS A 18 -12.22 -35.84 5.87
C LYS A 18 -12.72 -34.44 6.20
N ASP A 19 -13.19 -34.24 7.43
CA ASP A 19 -13.58 -32.93 7.96
C ASP A 19 -12.47 -31.91 7.70
N ALA A 20 -12.73 -30.98 6.78
CA ALA A 20 -11.86 -29.85 6.52
C ALA A 20 -11.90 -28.93 7.74
N THR A 21 -10.97 -29.16 8.68
CA THR A 21 -10.82 -28.33 9.87
C THR A 21 -10.41 -26.92 9.46
N LEU A 22 -11.36 -25.97 9.53
CA LEU A 22 -11.11 -24.55 9.28
C LEU A 22 -10.21 -23.98 10.38
N ILE A 23 -8.93 -23.77 10.08
CA ILE A 23 -7.98 -23.13 11.00
C ILE A 23 -8.09 -21.61 10.85
N TYR A 24 -8.68 -20.94 11.85
CA TYR A 24 -8.71 -19.48 11.91
C TYR A 24 -7.33 -18.93 12.25
N ARG A 25 -6.58 -18.49 11.23
CA ARG A 25 -5.22 -17.93 11.41
C ARG A 25 -5.21 -16.51 11.97
N GLN A 26 -6.24 -15.72 11.70
CA GLN A 26 -6.33 -14.30 12.08
C GLN A 26 -7.65 -13.97 12.76
N SER A 27 -7.57 -13.20 13.85
CA SER A 27 -8.75 -12.72 14.58
C SER A 27 -9.63 -11.82 13.71
N ARG A 28 -10.94 -11.72 14.01
CA ARG A 28 -11.85 -10.79 13.33
C ARG A 28 -11.40 -9.34 13.50
N TRP A 29 -10.81 -9.00 14.65
CA TRP A 29 -10.26 -7.68 14.93
C TRP A 29 -9.09 -7.34 14.02
N THR A 30 -8.11 -8.24 13.89
CA THR A 30 -6.94 -8.06 13.01
C THR A 30 -7.37 -7.84 11.55
N ARG A 31 -8.40 -8.56 11.08
CA ARG A 31 -8.93 -8.40 9.72
C ARG A 31 -9.63 -7.05 9.56
N LEU A 32 -10.43 -6.65 10.54
CA LEU A 32 -11.13 -5.37 10.51
C LEU A 32 -10.14 -4.21 10.45
N THR A 33 -9.14 -4.19 11.33
CA THR A 33 -8.11 -3.14 11.34
C THR A 33 -7.31 -3.14 10.04
N HIS A 34 -7.00 -4.32 9.49
CA HIS A 34 -6.31 -4.43 8.21
C HIS A 34 -7.13 -3.85 7.06
N TRP A 35 -8.42 -4.18 6.97
CA TRP A 35 -9.30 -3.62 5.94
C TRP A 35 -9.47 -2.12 6.09
N LEU A 36 -9.58 -1.60 7.32
CA LEU A 36 -9.58 -0.15 7.56
C LEU A 36 -8.31 0.51 7.01
N TRP A 37 -7.13 -0.05 7.30
CA TRP A 37 -5.87 0.46 6.73
C TRP A 37 -5.87 0.40 5.20
N ALA A 38 -6.29 -0.73 4.62
CA ALA A 38 -6.31 -0.93 3.18
C ALA A 38 -7.24 0.09 2.48
N PHE A 39 -8.46 0.28 3.00
CA PHE A 39 -9.39 1.26 2.44
C PHE A 39 -8.87 2.69 2.61
N SER A 40 -8.36 3.05 3.78
CA SER A 40 -7.79 4.38 3.99
C SER A 40 -6.64 4.66 3.03
N LEU A 41 -5.69 3.74 2.89
CA LEU A 41 -4.55 3.88 1.99
C LEU A 41 -4.99 3.95 0.52
N PHE A 42 -5.98 3.14 0.11
CA PHE A 42 -6.52 3.16 -1.25
C PHE A 42 -7.09 4.54 -1.60
N PHE A 43 -8.00 5.07 -0.79
CA PHE A 43 -8.62 6.36 -1.07
C PHE A 43 -7.63 7.52 -0.88
N MET A 44 -6.73 7.47 0.10
CA MET A 44 -5.68 8.48 0.27
C MET A 44 -4.73 8.52 -0.93
N LEU A 45 -4.33 7.37 -1.48
CA LEU A 45 -3.46 7.32 -2.66
C LEU A 45 -4.15 7.97 -3.86
N LEU A 46 -5.35 7.51 -4.24
CA LEU A 46 -6.02 7.99 -5.43
C LEU A 46 -6.45 9.47 -5.32
N SER A 47 -6.86 9.92 -4.14
CA SER A 47 -7.11 11.34 -3.90
C SER A 47 -5.81 12.16 -3.82
N GLY A 48 -4.72 11.59 -3.31
CA GLY A 48 -3.40 12.21 -3.29
C GLY A 48 -2.83 12.44 -4.68
N LEU A 49 -3.01 11.48 -5.59
CA LEU A 49 -2.67 11.64 -7.01
C LEU A 49 -3.48 12.77 -7.66
N GLN A 50 -4.73 12.96 -7.23
CA GLN A 50 -5.56 14.06 -7.70
C GLN A 50 -5.14 15.43 -7.14
N ILE A 51 -4.70 15.47 -5.88
CA ILE A 51 -4.10 16.68 -5.30
C ILE A 51 -2.79 17.02 -6.04
N PHE A 52 -1.98 16.02 -6.36
CA PHE A 52 -0.74 16.19 -7.12
C PHE A 52 -0.99 16.74 -8.53
N ASN A 53 -2.08 16.35 -9.20
CA ASN A 53 -2.46 16.90 -10.50
C ASN A 53 -2.61 18.43 -10.52
N ALA A 54 -2.93 19.06 -9.39
CA ALA A 54 -3.05 20.52 -9.32
C ALA A 54 -1.70 21.25 -9.42
N ARG A 55 -0.62 20.59 -9.01
CA ARG A 55 0.74 21.14 -9.04
C ARG A 55 1.75 20.00 -9.22
N PRO A 56 1.87 19.45 -10.45
CA PRO A 56 2.55 18.18 -10.71
C PRO A 56 4.08 18.32 -10.80
N GLN A 57 4.66 18.97 -9.79
CA GLN A 57 6.07 19.32 -9.69
C GLN A 57 6.55 19.06 -8.27
N LEU A 58 7.67 18.38 -8.12
CA LEU A 58 8.37 18.21 -6.85
C LEU A 58 9.67 19.00 -6.85
N TYR A 59 9.91 19.68 -5.73
CA TYR A 59 11.04 20.57 -5.53
C TYR A 59 11.93 20.06 -4.42
N ILE A 60 13.21 20.36 -4.52
CA ILE A 60 14.17 20.17 -3.42
C ILE A 60 14.64 21.52 -2.89
N GLY A 61 14.70 21.67 -1.57
CA GLY A 61 15.11 22.92 -0.92
C GLY A 61 13.96 23.68 -0.26
N LYS A 62 14.26 24.90 0.21
CA LYS A 62 13.32 25.71 1.01
C LYS A 62 12.30 26.47 0.17
N GLU A 63 12.65 26.76 -1.08
CA GLU A 63 11.87 27.61 -1.98
C GLU A 63 11.19 26.77 -3.06
N SER A 64 10.07 27.24 -3.58
CA SER A 64 9.41 26.64 -4.76
C SER A 64 8.88 27.73 -5.68
N GLY A 65 8.85 27.49 -7.00
CA GLY A 65 8.29 28.43 -7.97
C GLY A 65 9.13 28.58 -9.23
N PHE A 66 8.65 29.43 -10.15
CA PHE A 66 9.23 29.61 -11.49
C PHE A 66 10.62 30.26 -11.51
N GLY A 67 11.03 30.90 -10.40
CA GLY A 67 12.34 31.56 -10.28
C GLY A 67 13.47 30.64 -9.79
N TYR A 68 13.18 29.37 -9.49
CA TYR A 68 14.15 28.46 -8.86
C TYR A 68 14.35 27.21 -9.72
N ASN A 69 15.62 26.90 -10.02
CA ASN A 69 15.98 25.66 -10.72
C ASN A 69 16.21 24.51 -9.73
N ASN A 70 15.14 24.11 -9.06
CA ASN A 70 15.18 23.08 -8.02
C ASN A 70 14.07 22.02 -8.18
N THR A 71 13.46 21.94 -9.36
CA THR A 71 12.50 20.90 -9.71
C THR A 71 13.24 19.59 -9.99
N ILE A 72 12.90 18.55 -9.24
CA ILE A 72 13.48 17.19 -9.40
C ILE A 72 12.58 16.26 -10.20
N LEU A 73 11.27 16.53 -10.18
CA LEU A 73 10.25 15.78 -10.89
C LEU A 73 9.21 16.75 -11.42
N GLN A 74 8.85 16.63 -12.69
CA GLN A 74 7.74 17.34 -13.29
C GLN A 74 6.96 16.42 -14.21
N ILE A 75 5.64 16.49 -14.16
CA ILE A 75 4.76 15.80 -15.12
C ILE A 75 3.86 16.85 -15.75
N GLY A 76 3.82 16.93 -17.07
CA GLY A 76 3.04 17.96 -17.75
C GLY A 76 2.76 17.61 -19.21
N ALA A 77 2.17 18.55 -19.93
CA ALA A 77 2.00 18.46 -21.37
C ALA A 77 2.54 19.72 -22.04
N GLU A 78 3.03 19.58 -23.25
CA GLU A 78 3.40 20.69 -24.13
C GLU A 78 2.80 20.51 -25.51
N ASN A 79 2.62 21.62 -26.23
CA ASN A 79 2.26 21.57 -27.64
C ASN A 79 3.54 21.49 -28.47
N THR A 80 3.66 20.44 -29.28
CA THR A 80 4.73 20.27 -30.27
C THR A 80 4.19 20.52 -31.68
N ASP A 81 5.06 20.63 -32.67
CA ASP A 81 4.68 20.74 -34.08
C ASP A 81 3.79 19.57 -34.56
N ASN A 82 3.89 18.43 -33.88
CA ASN A 82 3.11 17.21 -34.17
C ASN A 82 1.89 17.06 -33.24
N GLY A 83 1.50 18.10 -32.51
CA GLY A 83 0.38 18.10 -31.56
C GLY A 83 0.80 18.05 -30.08
N PRO A 84 -0.19 17.99 -29.16
CA PRO A 84 0.07 17.95 -27.72
C PRO A 84 0.75 16.63 -27.33
N ARG A 85 1.79 16.73 -26.50
CA ARG A 85 2.52 15.59 -25.95
C ARG A 85 2.64 15.68 -24.43
N GLY A 86 2.43 14.55 -23.77
CA GLY A 86 2.66 14.38 -22.35
C GLY A 86 4.14 14.08 -22.09
N PHE A 87 4.66 14.60 -20.99
CA PHE A 87 6.03 14.33 -20.59
C PHE A 87 6.17 14.12 -19.09
N THR A 88 7.21 13.38 -18.74
CA THR A 88 7.71 13.26 -17.38
C THR A 88 9.17 13.63 -17.40
N GLU A 89 9.53 14.61 -16.59
CA GLU A 89 10.90 15.08 -16.41
C GLU A 89 11.39 14.65 -15.03
N ILE A 90 12.55 14.02 -14.98
CA ILE A 90 13.19 13.55 -13.76
C ILE A 90 14.65 13.98 -13.79
N PHE A 91 15.08 14.76 -12.80
CA PHE A 91 16.45 15.31 -12.73
C PHE A 91 16.91 16.01 -14.03
N GLY A 92 16.01 16.76 -14.68
CA GLY A 92 16.28 17.44 -15.95
C GLY A 92 16.22 16.55 -17.20
N HIS A 93 16.04 15.23 -17.04
CA HIS A 93 15.87 14.31 -18.17
C HIS A 93 14.39 14.13 -18.48
N ARG A 94 14.02 14.41 -19.73
CA ARG A 94 12.63 14.39 -20.19
C ARG A 94 12.31 13.09 -20.94
N PHE A 95 11.17 12.50 -20.59
CA PHE A 95 10.64 11.28 -21.18
C PHE A 95 9.26 11.57 -21.76
N ASP A 96 8.99 11.08 -22.97
CA ASP A 96 7.64 11.11 -23.56
C ASP A 96 6.77 10.07 -22.84
N THR A 97 5.72 10.55 -22.20
CA THR A 97 4.79 9.71 -21.42
C THR A 97 3.34 9.88 -21.88
N THR A 98 3.17 10.38 -23.10
CA THR A 98 1.88 10.59 -23.77
C THR A 98 1.00 9.34 -23.70
N GLY A 99 -0.27 9.53 -23.38
CA GLY A 99 -1.28 8.48 -23.23
C GLY A 99 -1.40 7.95 -21.79
N VAL A 100 -0.35 8.10 -20.97
CA VAL A 100 -0.37 7.64 -19.57
C VAL A 100 -0.20 8.80 -18.60
N LEU A 101 0.87 9.59 -18.72
CA LEU A 101 1.19 10.71 -17.83
C LEU A 101 1.32 12.01 -18.62
N GLY A 102 0.98 13.12 -17.98
CA GLY A 102 1.10 14.46 -18.55
C GLY A 102 0.01 14.82 -19.56
N TRP A 103 -0.29 13.90 -20.49
CA TRP A 103 -1.39 14.01 -21.47
C TRP A 103 -2.09 12.65 -21.56
N SER A 104 -3.31 12.54 -21.02
CA SER A 104 -4.04 11.27 -21.00
C SER A 104 -5.56 11.47 -21.00
N GLY A 105 -6.28 10.45 -21.45
CA GLY A 105 -7.75 10.44 -21.54
C GLY A 105 -8.25 9.42 -22.57
N PRO A 106 -9.57 9.27 -22.72
CA PRO A 106 -10.16 8.56 -23.85
C PRO A 106 -9.71 9.18 -25.18
N PRO A 107 -9.60 8.39 -26.27
CA PRO A 107 -9.23 8.90 -27.58
C PRO A 107 -10.10 10.09 -28.00
N GLY A 108 -9.48 11.24 -28.30
CA GLY A 108 -10.15 12.48 -28.69
C GLY A 108 -10.69 13.34 -27.53
N GLN A 109 -10.48 12.92 -26.28
CA GLN A 109 -10.80 13.68 -25.06
C GLN A 109 -9.61 13.72 -24.10
N GLU A 110 -8.40 13.67 -24.65
CA GLU A 110 -7.18 13.77 -23.87
C GLU A 110 -7.05 15.17 -23.26
N THR A 111 -6.56 15.22 -22.03
CA THR A 111 -6.40 16.46 -21.27
C THR A 111 -5.02 16.51 -20.63
N PRO A 112 -4.49 17.72 -20.38
CA PRO A 112 -3.25 17.87 -19.64
C PRO A 112 -3.50 17.50 -18.16
N ARG A 113 -2.93 16.37 -17.73
CA ARG A 113 -3.04 15.87 -16.35
C ARG A 113 -1.88 14.94 -16.04
N ALA A 114 -1.30 15.05 -14.85
CA ALA A 114 -0.14 14.24 -14.50
C ALA A 114 -0.50 12.75 -14.37
N PHE A 115 -1.56 12.42 -13.64
CA PHE A 115 -2.10 11.07 -13.49
C PHE A 115 -3.46 10.93 -14.17
N PRO A 116 -3.73 9.79 -14.84
CA PRO A 116 -4.93 9.56 -15.63
C PRO A 116 -6.20 9.41 -14.76
N SER A 117 -7.38 9.59 -15.36
CA SER A 117 -8.68 9.62 -14.67
C SER A 117 -9.03 8.33 -13.90
N TRP A 118 -8.54 7.18 -14.35
CA TRP A 118 -8.75 5.90 -13.70
C TRP A 118 -7.89 5.71 -12.45
N ALA A 119 -6.82 6.51 -12.30
CA ALA A 119 -5.89 6.48 -11.18
C ALA A 119 -6.18 7.58 -10.13
N THR A 120 -7.28 8.32 -10.27
CA THR A 120 -7.60 9.45 -9.39
C THR A 120 -9.00 9.37 -8.84
N ILE A 121 -9.18 9.87 -7.60
CA ILE A 121 -10.49 10.08 -7.00
C ILE A 121 -10.61 11.55 -6.58
N PRO A 122 -11.57 12.32 -7.15
CA PRO A 122 -12.46 11.98 -8.26
C PRO A 122 -11.72 11.76 -9.60
N SER A 123 -12.40 11.16 -10.57
CA SER A 123 -11.85 10.87 -11.91
C SER A 123 -11.74 12.13 -12.79
N TYR A 124 -12.62 13.10 -12.57
CA TYR A 124 -12.56 14.45 -13.15
C TYR A 124 -11.78 15.41 -12.24
N TYR A 125 -11.21 16.47 -12.83
CA TYR A 125 -10.44 17.45 -12.08
C TYR A 125 -11.29 18.22 -11.06
N ASP A 126 -11.06 17.94 -9.77
CA ASP A 126 -11.68 18.64 -8.65
C ASP A 126 -10.76 18.54 -7.43
N LEU A 127 -10.02 19.62 -7.19
CA LEU A 127 -9.08 19.73 -6.09
C LEU A 127 -9.78 19.79 -4.73
N GLY A 128 -10.98 20.37 -4.66
CA GLY A 128 -11.73 20.52 -3.42
C GLY A 128 -12.21 19.17 -2.91
N THR A 129 -12.90 18.41 -3.75
CA THR A 129 -13.36 17.06 -3.39
C THR A 129 -12.21 16.11 -3.11
N ALA A 130 -11.12 16.16 -3.90
CA ALA A 130 -9.94 15.36 -3.64
C ALA A 130 -9.37 15.59 -2.22
N ARG A 131 -9.25 16.85 -1.80
CA ARG A 131 -8.80 17.21 -0.44
C ARG A 131 -9.73 16.69 0.64
N VAL A 132 -11.05 16.83 0.47
CA VAL A 132 -12.03 16.33 1.45
C VAL A 132 -11.91 14.82 1.64
N VAL A 133 -11.85 14.06 0.56
CA VAL A 133 -11.67 12.60 0.60
C VAL A 133 -10.34 12.24 1.26
N HIS A 134 -9.25 12.91 0.86
CA HIS A 134 -7.92 12.65 1.40
C HIS A 134 -7.85 12.87 2.92
N PHE A 135 -8.35 14.01 3.41
CA PHE A 135 -8.34 14.33 4.84
C PHE A 135 -9.27 13.42 5.64
N PHE A 136 -10.44 13.06 5.11
CA PHE A 136 -11.34 12.12 5.76
C PHE A 136 -10.64 10.78 6.03
N PHE A 137 -10.02 10.18 5.01
CA PHE A 137 -9.33 8.90 5.18
C PHE A 137 -8.01 9.03 5.95
N ALA A 138 -7.34 10.18 5.92
CA ALA A 138 -6.18 10.45 6.76
C ALA A 138 -6.55 10.43 8.25
N TRP A 139 -7.70 10.99 8.63
CA TRP A 139 -8.21 10.90 10.00
C TRP A 139 -8.60 9.48 10.40
N VAL A 140 -9.27 8.74 9.50
CA VAL A 140 -9.58 7.32 9.74
C VAL A 140 -8.30 6.50 9.94
N LEU A 141 -7.29 6.68 9.09
CA LEU A 141 -6.00 5.99 9.21
C LEU A 141 -5.31 6.32 10.54
N SER A 142 -5.25 7.61 10.89
CA SER A 142 -4.60 8.09 12.10
C SER A 142 -5.28 7.57 13.37
N ALA A 143 -6.60 7.64 13.44
CA ALA A 143 -7.38 7.11 14.56
C ALA A 143 -7.23 5.59 14.67
N THR A 144 -7.30 4.87 13.54
CA THR A 144 -7.14 3.40 13.52
C THR A 144 -5.74 3.00 13.99
N LEU A 145 -4.69 3.68 13.52
CA LEU A 145 -3.31 3.44 13.96
C LEU A 145 -3.15 3.73 15.45
N LEU A 146 -3.68 4.84 15.94
CA LEU A 146 -3.59 5.22 17.35
C LEU A 146 -4.27 4.18 18.25
N VAL A 147 -5.51 3.79 17.93
CA VAL A 147 -6.24 2.75 18.67
C VAL A 147 -5.48 1.43 18.63
N TRP A 148 -4.96 1.04 17.47
CA TRP A 148 -4.18 -0.18 17.32
C TRP A 148 -2.89 -0.15 18.16
N LEU A 149 -2.18 0.97 18.18
CA LEU A 149 -0.97 1.16 18.98
C LEU A 149 -1.27 1.09 20.48
N ILE A 150 -2.30 1.81 20.96
CA ILE A 150 -2.71 1.78 22.37
C ILE A 150 -3.12 0.36 22.78
N ALA A 151 -3.97 -0.29 22.01
CA ALA A 151 -4.38 -1.67 22.28
C ALA A 151 -3.20 -2.64 22.24
N GLY A 152 -2.26 -2.44 21.31
CA GLY A 152 -1.04 -3.25 21.17
C GLY A 152 -0.07 -3.08 22.35
N LEU A 153 0.01 -1.88 22.93
CA LEU A 153 0.78 -1.58 24.13
C LEU A 153 0.13 -2.20 25.38
N VAL A 154 -1.17 -1.98 25.57
CA VAL A 154 -1.93 -2.52 26.72
C VAL A 154 -1.90 -4.05 26.76
N ASN A 155 -2.05 -4.71 25.60
CA ASN A 155 -2.05 -6.16 25.52
C ASN A 155 -0.64 -6.79 25.44
N GLY A 156 0.43 -5.97 25.39
CA GLY A 156 1.80 -6.45 25.20
C GLY A 156 2.09 -7.12 23.84
N HIS A 157 1.14 -7.06 22.89
CA HIS A 157 1.23 -7.70 21.58
C HIS A 157 2.43 -7.20 20.77
N ILE A 158 2.74 -5.90 20.88
CA ILE A 158 3.87 -5.27 20.18
C ILE A 158 5.20 -5.92 20.58
N ARG A 159 5.41 -6.12 21.89
CA ARG A 159 6.65 -6.72 22.43
C ARG A 159 6.71 -8.23 22.18
N ARG A 160 5.57 -8.92 22.22
CA ARG A 160 5.52 -10.38 22.10
C ARG A 160 5.65 -10.87 20.66
N ASP A 161 4.98 -10.19 19.73
CA ASP A 161 4.74 -10.73 18.39
C ASP A 161 5.42 -9.91 17.26
N LEU A 162 5.75 -8.62 17.49
CA LEU A 162 6.33 -7.74 16.46
C LEU A 162 7.82 -7.38 16.64
N ALA A 163 8.36 -7.41 17.86
CA ALA A 163 9.77 -7.11 18.08
C ALA A 163 10.67 -8.24 17.53
N PRO A 164 11.47 -8.00 16.47
CA PRO A 164 12.37 -9.04 15.96
C PRO A 164 13.39 -9.40 17.04
N ARG A 165 13.53 -10.70 17.33
CA ARG A 165 14.58 -11.17 18.23
C ARG A 165 15.93 -11.05 17.51
N VAL A 166 17.00 -10.81 18.26
CA VAL A 166 18.38 -10.69 17.70
C VAL A 166 18.76 -11.93 16.87
N GLU A 167 18.19 -13.09 17.21
CA GLU A 167 18.36 -14.35 16.48
C GLU A 167 17.65 -14.39 15.11
N ASP A 168 16.54 -13.67 14.96
CA ASP A 168 15.81 -13.56 13.69
C ASP A 168 16.62 -12.74 12.68
N LEU A 169 17.29 -11.66 13.14
CA LEU A 169 18.15 -10.81 12.31
C LEU A 169 19.32 -11.57 11.66
N ARG A 170 19.82 -12.63 12.31
CA ARG A 170 20.91 -13.48 11.74
C ARG A 170 20.43 -14.36 10.59
N LYS A 171 19.14 -14.66 10.49
CA LYS A 171 18.55 -15.49 9.42
C LYS A 171 18.16 -14.67 8.19
N LEU A 172 18.15 -13.34 8.32
CA LEU A 172 17.73 -12.40 7.28
C LEU A 172 18.39 -12.62 5.91
N PRO A 173 19.72 -12.80 5.80
CA PRO A 173 20.35 -12.96 4.49
C PRO A 173 19.89 -14.23 3.77
N HIS A 174 19.69 -15.31 4.52
CA HIS A 174 19.21 -16.59 3.98
C HIS A 174 17.75 -16.48 3.57
N ASP A 175 16.90 -15.85 4.39
CA ASP A 175 15.50 -15.61 4.06
C ASP A 175 15.34 -14.78 2.77
N ILE A 176 16.18 -13.77 2.56
CA ILE A 176 16.18 -12.94 1.33
C ILE A 176 16.51 -13.81 0.10
N VAL A 177 17.54 -14.65 0.20
CA VAL A 177 17.96 -15.52 -0.90
C VAL A 177 16.88 -16.56 -1.23
N ASP A 178 16.25 -17.15 -0.22
CA ASP A 178 15.17 -18.12 -0.43
C ASP A 178 13.93 -17.46 -1.05
N HIS A 179 13.58 -16.24 -0.63
CA HIS A 179 12.46 -15.48 -1.20
C HIS A 179 12.74 -15.09 -2.66
N ALA A 180 13.96 -14.65 -2.96
CA ALA A 180 14.38 -14.34 -4.33
C ALA A 180 14.38 -15.60 -5.22
N LYS A 181 14.57 -16.79 -4.65
CA LYS A 181 14.48 -18.09 -5.33
C LYS A 181 13.06 -18.69 -5.34
N LEU A 182 12.04 -17.96 -4.88
CA LEU A 182 10.65 -18.41 -4.75
C LEU A 182 10.50 -19.69 -3.89
N LYS A 183 11.41 -19.93 -2.95
CA LYS A 183 11.36 -21.06 -2.01
C LYS A 183 10.65 -20.62 -0.73
N PHE A 184 9.34 -20.84 -0.69
CA PHE A 184 8.51 -20.38 0.43
C PHE A 184 8.29 -21.47 1.48
N HIS A 185 8.93 -21.33 2.65
CA HIS A 185 8.63 -22.14 3.81
C HIS A 185 7.38 -21.60 4.52
N HIS A 186 6.26 -22.30 4.40
CA HIS A 186 4.99 -21.94 5.04
C HIS A 186 4.93 -22.50 6.46
N THR A 187 5.64 -21.86 7.39
CA THR A 187 5.51 -22.19 8.83
C THR A 187 4.35 -21.42 9.47
N ARG A 188 3.93 -21.86 10.66
CA ARG A 188 2.83 -21.24 11.40
C ARG A 188 3.19 -19.81 11.86
N ASP A 189 4.48 -19.53 12.01
CA ASP A 189 5.03 -18.26 12.47
C ASP A 189 5.41 -17.34 11.29
N TYR A 190 5.45 -16.03 11.55
CA TYR A 190 5.89 -15.05 10.55
C TYR A 190 7.40 -15.19 10.28
N ASN A 191 7.79 -15.18 9.00
CA ASN A 191 9.20 -15.08 8.60
C ASN A 191 9.78 -13.73 9.08
N THR A 192 11.07 -13.69 9.40
CA THR A 192 11.81 -12.47 9.75
C THR A 192 11.54 -11.31 8.79
N LEU A 193 11.52 -11.57 7.48
CA LEU A 193 11.22 -10.54 6.47
C LEU A 193 9.83 -9.94 6.64
N GLN A 194 8.83 -10.77 6.95
CA GLN A 194 7.47 -10.30 7.22
C GLN A 194 7.41 -9.46 8.49
N LYS A 195 8.06 -9.91 9.58
CA LYS A 195 8.12 -9.14 10.83
C LYS A 195 8.76 -7.77 10.63
N MET A 196 9.86 -7.70 9.88
CA MET A 196 10.54 -6.44 9.57
C MET A 196 9.69 -5.54 8.67
N ALA A 197 9.03 -6.10 7.65
CA ALA A 197 8.11 -5.35 6.81
C ALA A 197 6.94 -4.77 7.63
N TYR A 198 6.30 -5.59 8.49
CA TYR A 198 5.22 -5.12 9.35
C TYR A 198 5.70 -4.07 10.35
N GLY A 199 6.83 -4.30 11.00
CA GLY A 199 7.42 -3.33 11.93
C GLY A 199 7.76 -2.01 11.25
N GLY A 200 8.41 -2.04 10.09
CA GLY A 200 8.73 -0.85 9.31
C GLY A 200 7.49 -0.08 8.86
N VAL A 201 6.48 -0.78 8.33
CA VAL A 201 5.23 -0.14 7.89
C VAL A 201 4.50 0.51 9.07
N LEU A 202 4.29 -0.24 10.17
CA LEU A 202 3.45 0.21 11.27
C LEU A 202 4.12 1.26 12.17
N PHE A 203 5.43 1.17 12.39
CA PHE A 203 6.15 2.04 13.32
C PHE A 203 6.98 3.14 12.65
N VAL A 204 7.23 3.05 11.34
CA VAL A 204 8.02 4.05 10.62
C VAL A 204 7.20 4.72 9.52
N LEU A 205 6.73 3.95 8.53
CA LEU A 205 6.11 4.54 7.33
C LEU A 205 4.77 5.21 7.63
N LEU A 206 3.85 4.54 8.35
CA LEU A 206 2.55 5.14 8.67
C LEU A 206 2.68 6.36 9.59
N PRO A 207 3.46 6.32 10.71
CA PRO A 207 3.68 7.52 11.52
C PRO A 207 4.33 8.65 10.74
N LEU A 208 5.34 8.37 9.90
CA LEU A 208 5.99 9.38 9.07
C LEU A 208 5.02 10.02 8.09
N MET A 209 4.16 9.24 7.44
CA MET A 209 3.13 9.75 6.53
C MET A 209 2.15 10.68 7.25
N ILE A 210 1.74 10.33 8.48
CA ILE A 210 0.84 11.16 9.29
C ILE A 210 1.54 12.47 9.69
N VAL A 211 2.76 12.40 10.22
CA VAL A 211 3.51 13.58 10.68
C VAL A 211 3.79 14.54 9.53
N THR A 212 4.22 14.01 8.37
CA THR A 212 4.47 14.84 7.18
C THR A 212 3.17 15.45 6.63
N GLY A 213 2.07 14.71 6.63
CA GLY A 213 0.75 15.24 6.27
C GLY A 213 0.28 16.37 7.19
N LEU A 214 0.46 16.20 8.51
CA LEU A 214 0.16 17.24 9.51
C LEU A 214 1.01 18.50 9.31
N ALA A 215 2.31 18.33 9.05
CA ALA A 215 3.22 19.45 8.78
C ALA A 215 2.85 20.24 7.51
N MET A 216 2.27 19.60 6.50
CA MET A 216 1.76 20.26 5.30
C MET A 216 0.36 20.90 5.49
N SER A 217 -0.33 20.64 6.61
CA SER A 217 -1.67 21.15 6.84
C SER A 217 -1.64 22.65 7.20
N PRO A 218 -2.47 23.50 6.56
CA PRO A 218 -2.51 24.94 6.87
C PRO A 218 -2.83 25.23 8.35
N SER A 219 -3.53 24.33 9.03
CA SER A 219 -3.93 24.47 10.43
C SER A 219 -2.79 24.29 11.44
N MET A 220 -1.70 23.63 11.07
CA MET A 220 -0.55 23.41 11.96
C MET A 220 0.64 24.31 11.64
N ASN A 221 0.62 24.99 10.49
CA ASN A 221 1.65 25.93 10.05
C ASN A 221 1.07 27.36 10.03
N SER A 222 0.54 27.82 11.17
CA SER A 222 0.21 29.23 11.39
C SER A 222 1.38 29.92 12.09
N VAL A 223 2.27 30.52 11.30
CA VAL A 223 3.23 31.53 11.77
C VAL A 223 3.15 32.73 10.83
#